data_AF-A0AAW2PM70-F1
#
_entry.id   AF-A0AAW2PM70-F1
#
_cell.length_a   1.000
_cell.length_b   1.000
_cell.length_c   1.000
_cell.angle_alpha   90.00
_cell.angle_beta   90.00
_cell.angle_gamma   90.00
#
_symmetry.space_group_name_H-M   'P 1'
#
loop_
_entity.id
_entity.type
_entity.pdbx_description
1 polymer ?
#
loop_
_entity_poly.entity_id
_entity_poly.type
_entity_poly.pdbx_seq_one_letter_code
_entity_poly.pdbx_strand_id
1 'polypeptide(L)'
;MEVYVDDMLVKSKKAPDHVKDLEETFSVLRKYKLKLNPGKCAFGVQGGRFLGFMVTHRGIEANPSKIKAILDMKTPSSINEVQRLTGRIAALSRFISKSAEKSLPFFKVLRKIRKFEWDVSSQQALEELKDYLAKSRYWLSLV
;
A
#
# COMPACT_ATOMS: atom_id res chain seq x y z
N MET A 1 -6.06 17.87 -10.19
CA MET A 1 -6.98 16.72 -10.17
C MET A 1 -6.27 15.53 -10.80
N GLU A 2 -6.28 14.37 -10.16
CA GLU A 2 -5.84 13.10 -10.75
C GLU A 2 -7.08 12.22 -10.98
N VAL A 3 -7.16 11.54 -12.11
CA VAL A 3 -8.32 10.70 -12.49
C VAL A 3 -7.84 9.39 -13.06
N TYR A 4 -8.44 8.29 -12.62
CA TYR A 4 -8.25 6.97 -13.19
C TYR A 4 -9.60 6.26 -13.29
N VAL A 5 -10.12 6.14 -14.51
CA VAL A 5 -11.45 5.57 -14.79
C VAL A 5 -12.54 6.21 -13.92
N ASP A 6 -13.03 5.52 -12.89
CA ASP A 6 -14.08 5.97 -11.97
C ASP A 6 -13.54 6.57 -10.65
N ASP A 7 -12.23 6.45 -10.39
CA ASP A 7 -11.58 7.00 -9.21
C ASP A 7 -11.00 8.41 -9.50
N MET A 8 -11.38 9.39 -8.67
CA MET A 8 -10.91 10.77 -8.76
C MET A 8 -10.29 11.26 -7.46
N LEU A 9 -9.14 11.94 -7.56
CA LEU A 9 -8.47 12.61 -6.45
C LEU A 9 -8.33 14.11 -6.73
N VAL A 10 -8.94 14.92 -5.87
CA VAL A 10 -8.78 16.38 -5.85
C VAL A 10 -7.85 16.73 -4.70
N LYS A 11 -6.74 17.41 -4.99
CA LYS A 11 -5.73 17.83 -4.02
C LYS A 11 -5.40 19.30 -4.25
N SER A 12 -5.15 20.01 -3.15
CA SER A 12 -4.88 21.45 -3.16
C SER A 12 -3.60 21.72 -2.38
N LYS A 13 -2.84 22.74 -2.79
CA LYS A 13 -1.58 23.09 -2.12
C LYS A 13 -1.82 23.68 -0.73
N LYS A 14 -2.92 24.41 -0.56
CA LYS A 14 -3.33 25.01 0.72
C LYS A 14 -4.78 24.64 1.01
N ALA A 15 -5.10 24.46 2.29
CA ALA A 15 -6.44 24.12 2.72
C ALA A 15 -7.52 25.13 2.29
N PRO A 16 -7.29 26.47 2.33
CA PRO A 16 -8.29 27.45 1.90
C PRO A 16 -8.64 27.36 0.41
N ASP A 17 -7.69 26.92 -0.43
CA ASP A 17 -7.90 26.80 -1.87
C ASP A 17 -8.79 25.59 -2.23
N HIS A 18 -8.93 24.62 -1.31
CA HIS A 18 -9.56 23.34 -1.59
C HIS A 18 -11.05 23.45 -1.95
N VAL A 19 -11.77 24.38 -1.34
CA VAL A 19 -13.18 24.63 -1.67
C VAL A 19 -13.30 25.12 -3.11
N LYS A 20 -12.43 26.04 -3.54
CA LYS A 20 -12.40 26.57 -4.91
C LYS A 20 -12.06 25.47 -5.93
N ASP A 21 -11.06 24.64 -5.65
CA ASP A 21 -10.68 23.53 -6.52
C ASP A 21 -11.81 22.48 -6.65
N LEU A 22 -12.56 22.24 -5.58
CA LEU A 22 -13.75 21.38 -5.60
C LEU A 22 -14.89 22.01 -6.41
N GLU A 23 -15.13 23.32 -6.29
CA GLU A 23 -16.14 24.02 -7.10
C GLU A 23 -15.86 23.91 -8.60
N GLU A 24 -14.60 24.10 -9.01
CA GLU A 24 -14.18 23.94 -10.40
C GLU A 24 -14.38 22.49 -10.87
N THR A 25 -13.93 21.52 -10.06
CA THR A 25 -14.08 20.09 -10.35
C THR A 25 -15.55 19.69 -10.52
N PHE A 26 -16.41 20.10 -9.59
CA PHE A 26 -17.84 19.82 -9.66
C PHE A 26 -18.52 20.51 -10.85
N SER A 27 -18.04 21.67 -11.25
CA SER A 27 -18.55 22.36 -12.45
C SER A 27 -18.24 21.58 -13.72
N VAL A 28 -17.03 21.03 -13.83
CA VAL A 28 -16.66 20.12 -14.94
C VAL A 28 -17.52 18.85 -14.93
N LEU A 29 -17.68 18.20 -13.77
CA LEU A 29 -18.50 17.00 -13.64
C LEU A 29 -19.95 17.25 -14.06
N ARG A 30 -20.55 18.37 -13.63
CA ARG A 30 -21.90 18.77 -14.04
C ARG A 30 -21.99 19.02 -15.54
N LYS A 31 -21.01 19.72 -16.13
CA LYS A 31 -20.95 20.01 -17.58
C LYS A 31 -21.02 18.74 -18.41
N TYR A 32 -20.29 17.70 -18.00
CA TYR A 32 -20.24 16.41 -18.70
C TYR A 32 -21.24 15.37 -18.16
N LYS A 33 -22.16 15.77 -17.28
CA LYS A 33 -23.20 14.91 -16.69
C LYS A 33 -22.63 13.68 -15.95
N LEU A 34 -21.42 13.79 -15.43
CA LEU A 34 -20.79 12.77 -14.60
C LEU A 34 -21.36 12.82 -13.19
N LYS A 35 -21.73 11.67 -12.64
CA LYS A 35 -22.33 11.54 -11.31
C LYS A 35 -21.34 10.89 -10.35
N LEU A 36 -21.19 11.48 -9.18
CA LEU A 36 -20.46 10.89 -8.06
C LEU A 36 -21.41 10.05 -7.20
N ASN A 37 -20.90 9.01 -6.54
CA ASN A 37 -21.62 8.28 -5.51
C ASN A 37 -21.27 8.88 -4.13
N PRO A 38 -22.18 9.62 -3.47
CA PRO A 38 -21.87 10.29 -2.21
C PRO A 38 -21.40 9.33 -1.10
N GLY A 39 -21.91 8.10 -1.07
CA GLY A 39 -21.52 7.09 -0.08
C GLY A 39 -20.09 6.55 -0.26
N LYS A 40 -19.46 6.81 -1.41
CA LYS A 40 -18.06 6.45 -1.69
C LYS A 40 -17.12 7.66 -1.68
N CYS A 41 -17.63 8.88 -1.61
CA CYS A 41 -16.81 10.08 -1.58
C CYS A 41 -16.31 10.39 -0.16
N ALA A 42 -15.06 10.83 -0.06
CA ALA A 42 -14.49 11.39 1.16
C ALA A 42 -13.98 12.81 0.86
N PHE A 43 -14.35 13.77 1.69
CA PHE A 43 -14.00 15.18 1.51
C PHE A 43 -13.29 15.73 2.75
N GLY A 44 -12.44 16.74 2.57
CA GLY A 44 -11.78 17.44 3.68
C GLY A 44 -10.82 16.58 4.51
N VAL A 45 -10.33 15.46 3.96
CA VAL A 45 -9.40 14.56 4.64
C VAL A 45 -7.95 14.99 4.41
N GLN A 46 -7.10 14.85 5.43
CA GLN A 46 -5.65 15.10 5.30
C GLN A 46 -4.89 13.98 4.54
N GLY A 47 -5.56 12.86 4.34
CA GLY A 47 -5.10 11.73 3.55
C GLY A 47 -6.19 10.67 3.42
N GLY A 48 -6.09 9.84 2.39
CA GLY A 48 -7.11 8.86 2.06
C GLY A 48 -6.60 7.72 1.18
N ARG A 49 -7.44 6.70 1.00
CA ARG A 49 -7.15 5.62 0.04
C ARG A 49 -7.49 6.07 -1.37
N PHE A 50 -6.56 5.89 -2.30
CA PHE A 50 -6.75 6.13 -3.72
C PHE A 50 -6.03 5.04 -4.52
N LEU A 51 -6.74 4.33 -5.41
CA LEU A 51 -6.19 3.22 -6.22
C LEU A 51 -5.41 2.17 -5.40
N GLY A 52 -5.87 1.88 -4.18
CA GLY A 52 -5.23 0.91 -3.29
C GLY A 52 -3.95 1.41 -2.57
N PHE A 53 -3.59 2.69 -2.74
CA PHE A 53 -2.51 3.38 -2.04
C PHE A 53 -3.06 4.33 -0.98
N MET A 54 -2.25 4.62 0.05
CA MET A 54 -2.53 5.72 0.96
C MET A 54 -1.90 6.98 0.39
N VAL A 55 -2.70 8.03 0.18
CA VAL A 55 -2.22 9.34 -0.26
C VAL A 55 -2.38 10.30 0.91
N THR A 56 -1.29 10.97 1.29
CA THR A 56 -1.25 11.96 2.38
C THR A 56 -0.60 13.25 1.87
N HIS A 57 -0.55 14.28 2.73
CA HIS A 57 0.21 15.49 2.44
C HIS A 57 1.72 15.23 2.20
N ARG A 58 2.26 14.10 2.68
CA ARG A 58 3.66 13.70 2.48
C ARG A 58 3.90 12.91 1.19
N GLY A 59 2.85 12.66 0.41
CA GLY A 59 2.92 11.85 -0.80
C GLY A 59 2.22 10.50 -0.65
N ILE A 60 2.75 9.48 -1.33
CA ILE A 60 2.19 8.12 -1.31
C ILE A 60 2.84 7.33 -0.17
N GLU A 61 2.02 6.86 0.76
CA GLU A 61 2.45 6.09 1.92
C GLU A 61 2.05 4.61 1.81
N ALA A 62 2.78 3.75 2.52
CA ALA A 62 2.45 2.35 2.66
C ALA A 62 1.14 2.17 3.43
N ASN A 63 0.29 1.24 2.99
CA ASN A 63 -0.99 1.00 3.65
C ASN A 63 -0.78 0.30 5.01
N PRO A 64 -1.20 0.92 6.14
CA PRO A 64 -1.02 0.34 7.47
C PRO A 64 -1.65 -1.04 7.64
N SER A 65 -2.77 -1.32 6.96
CA SER A 65 -3.41 -2.64 7.05
C SER A 65 -2.58 -3.74 6.38
N LYS A 66 -1.90 -3.42 5.27
CA LYS A 66 -0.99 -4.35 4.57
C LYS A 66 0.26 -4.61 5.40
N ILE A 67 0.82 -3.57 6.03
CA ILE A 67 1.95 -3.70 6.96
C ILE A 67 1.56 -4.59 8.14
N LYS A 68 0.44 -4.26 8.80
CA LYS A 68 -0.06 -5.02 9.95
C LYS A 68 -0.26 -6.50 9.63
N ALA A 69 -0.76 -6.81 8.42
CA ALA A 69 -0.90 -8.19 7.98
C ALA A 69 0.42 -8.97 7.90
N ILE A 70 1.56 -8.32 7.66
CA ILE A 70 2.89 -8.97 7.71
C ILE A 70 3.39 -9.05 9.15
N LEU A 71 3.21 -7.99 9.95
CA LEU A 71 3.63 -7.97 11.37
C LEU A 71 2.94 -9.05 12.19
N ASP A 72 1.62 -9.21 12.00
CA ASP A 72 0.79 -10.16 12.74
C ASP A 72 0.87 -11.60 12.16
N MET A 73 1.60 -11.80 11.06
CA MET A 73 1.74 -13.12 10.44
C MET A 73 2.57 -14.06 11.32
N LYS A 74 2.04 -15.26 11.57
CA LYS A 74 2.79 -16.37 12.16
C LYS A 74 3.75 -16.98 11.14
N THR A 75 4.76 -17.71 11.62
CA THR A 75 5.66 -18.49 10.77
C THR A 75 4.86 -19.32 9.75
N PRO A 76 5.12 -19.15 8.44
CA PRO A 76 4.47 -19.95 7.42
C PRO A 76 4.70 -21.44 7.64
N SER A 77 3.62 -22.21 7.57
CA SER A 77 3.59 -23.66 7.74
C SER A 77 3.32 -24.42 6.44
N SER A 78 3.09 -23.69 5.34
CA SER A 78 2.81 -24.28 4.03
C SER A 78 3.28 -23.37 2.89
N ILE A 79 3.45 -23.95 1.70
CA ILE A 79 3.80 -23.22 0.47
C ILE A 79 2.75 -22.14 0.16
N ASN A 80 1.47 -22.43 0.39
CA ASN A 80 0.40 -21.46 0.17
C ASN A 80 0.55 -20.24 1.09
N GLU A 81 0.99 -20.42 2.33
CA GLU A 81 1.28 -19.31 3.24
C GLU A 81 2.51 -18.51 2.82
N VAL A 82 3.54 -19.18 2.28
CA VAL A 82 4.72 -18.50 1.71
C VAL A 82 4.32 -17.68 0.47
N GLN A 83 3.45 -18.21 -0.39
CA GLN A 83 2.92 -17.46 -1.54
C GLN A 83 2.09 -16.23 -1.10
N ARG A 84 1.30 -16.38 -0.02
CA ARG A 84 0.57 -15.24 0.57
C ARG A 84 1.55 -14.19 1.12
N LEU A 85 2.63 -14.62 1.77
CA LEU A 85 3.69 -13.72 2.25
C LEU A 85 4.34 -12.97 1.09
N THR A 86 4.79 -13.66 0.04
CA THR A 86 5.42 -13.01 -1.13
C THR A 86 4.46 -12.07 -1.85
N GLY A 87 3.17 -12.42 -1.93
CA GLY A 87 2.14 -11.51 -2.45
C GLY A 87 1.96 -10.24 -1.59
N ARG A 88 1.98 -10.37 -0.26
CA ARG A 88 1.94 -9.21 0.66
C ARG A 88 3.18 -8.33 0.50
N ILE A 89 4.37 -8.92 0.37
CA ILE A 89 5.62 -8.19 0.13
C ILE A 89 5.57 -7.47 -1.22
N ALA A 90 5.10 -8.13 -2.28
CA ALA A 90 4.98 -7.53 -3.61
C ALA A 90 4.09 -6.27 -3.60
N ALA A 91 2.98 -6.31 -2.85
CA ALA A 91 2.08 -5.17 -2.66
C ALA A 91 2.72 -3.99 -1.90
N LEU A 92 3.84 -4.22 -1.21
CA LEU A 92 4.62 -3.22 -0.47
C LEU A 92 6.02 -2.99 -1.07
N SER A 93 6.33 -3.59 -2.23
CA SER A 93 7.69 -3.65 -2.78
C SER A 93 8.35 -2.28 -2.97
N ARG A 94 7.56 -1.27 -3.38
CA ARG A 94 8.01 0.14 -3.52
C ARG A 94 8.41 0.81 -2.20
N PHE A 95 7.99 0.25 -1.07
CA PHE A 95 8.22 0.77 0.27
C PHE A 95 9.23 -0.05 1.06
N ILE A 96 9.74 -1.14 0.49
CA ILE A 96 10.73 -2.02 1.12
C ILE A 96 12.03 -1.88 0.33
N SER A 97 13.03 -1.24 0.94
CA SER A 97 14.34 -1.14 0.31
C SER A 97 14.91 -2.54 0.06
N LYS A 98 15.46 -2.74 -1.15
CA LYS A 98 15.99 -4.04 -1.59
C LYS A 98 15.00 -5.20 -1.39
N SER A 99 13.72 -4.96 -1.66
CA SER A 99 12.64 -5.94 -1.44
C SER A 99 12.89 -7.30 -2.09
N ALA A 100 13.48 -7.32 -3.29
CA ALA A 100 13.86 -8.54 -3.99
C ALA A 100 14.90 -9.35 -3.20
N GLU A 101 15.97 -8.70 -2.74
CA GLU A 101 17.03 -9.33 -1.93
C GLU A 101 16.45 -9.90 -0.61
N LYS A 102 15.65 -9.09 0.09
CA LYS A 102 14.98 -9.49 1.35
C LYS A 102 13.99 -10.65 1.15
N SER A 103 13.50 -10.87 -0.07
CA SER A 103 12.55 -11.94 -0.40
C SER A 103 13.22 -13.22 -0.89
N LEU A 104 14.55 -13.22 -1.12
CA LEU A 104 15.27 -14.38 -1.64
C LEU A 104 15.06 -15.67 -0.83
N PRO A 105 15.09 -15.65 0.52
CA PRO A 105 14.84 -16.85 1.31
C PRO A 105 13.46 -17.47 1.05
N PHE A 106 12.42 -16.63 0.93
CA PHE A 106 11.06 -17.09 0.65
C PHE A 106 10.95 -17.71 -0.75
N PHE A 107 11.63 -17.13 -1.76
CA PHE A 107 11.67 -17.71 -3.10
C PHE A 107 12.39 -19.06 -3.15
N LYS A 108 13.41 -19.28 -2.31
CA LYS A 108 14.06 -20.60 -2.19
C LYS A 108 13.08 -21.66 -1.66
N VAL A 109 12.28 -21.31 -0.65
CA VAL A 109 11.22 -22.20 -0.13
C VAL A 109 10.19 -22.51 -1.23
N LEU A 110 9.76 -21.51 -1.99
CA LEU A 110 8.81 -21.69 -3.09
C LEU A 110 9.33 -22.57 -4.23
N ARG A 111 10.65 -22.68 -4.43
CA ARG A 111 11.25 -23.58 -5.43
C ARG A 111 11.23 -25.05 -4.98
N LYS A 112 11.19 -25.32 -3.67
CA LYS A 112 11.17 -26.67 -3.09
C LYS A 112 9.73 -27.20 -2.89
N ILE A 113 8.85 -27.07 -3.89
CA ILE A 113 7.40 -27.36 -3.74
C ILE A 113 7.12 -28.79 -3.23
N ARG A 114 7.95 -29.76 -3.60
CA ARG A 114 7.76 -31.18 -3.21
C ARG A 114 8.23 -31.51 -1.79
N LYS A 115 9.00 -30.62 -1.15
CA LYS A 115 9.55 -30.78 0.21
C LYS A 115 9.53 -29.41 0.89
N PHE A 116 8.36 -29.02 1.38
CA PHE A 116 8.24 -27.79 2.15
C PHE A 116 9.16 -27.86 3.38
N GLU A 117 10.05 -26.89 3.48
CA GLU A 117 11.02 -26.78 4.56
C GLU A 117 11.16 -25.29 4.86
N TRP A 118 10.71 -24.90 6.05
CA TRP A 118 10.92 -23.55 6.57
C TRP A 118 12.16 -23.57 7.45
N ASP A 119 13.27 -23.08 6.90
CA ASP A 119 14.58 -23.12 7.55
C ASP A 119 14.83 -21.89 8.43
N VAL A 120 15.92 -21.96 9.21
CA VAL A 120 16.36 -20.86 10.08
C VAL A 120 16.59 -19.58 9.28
N SER A 121 17.12 -19.70 8.05
CA SER A 121 17.38 -18.54 7.19
C SER A 121 16.09 -17.82 6.76
N SER A 122 15.03 -18.57 6.45
CA SER A 122 13.71 -18.02 6.12
C SER A 122 13.03 -17.40 7.34
N GLN A 123 13.15 -18.03 8.52
CA GLN A 123 12.62 -17.47 9.76
C GLN A 123 13.31 -16.15 10.12
N GLN A 124 14.64 -16.11 10.04
CA GLN A 124 15.40 -14.90 10.31
C GLN A 124 15.02 -13.77 9.34
N ALA A 125 14.90 -14.07 8.04
CA ALA A 125 14.49 -13.10 7.04
C ALA A 125 13.07 -12.55 7.28
N LEU A 126 12.14 -13.37 7.78
CA LEU A 126 10.81 -12.92 8.15
C LEU A 126 10.86 -11.96 9.34
N GLU A 127 11.62 -12.28 10.38
CA GLU A 127 11.74 -11.40 11.56
C GLU A 127 12.48 -10.09 11.24
N GLU A 128 13.53 -10.13 10.42
CA GLU A 128 14.19 -8.91 9.92
C GLU A 128 13.25 -8.04 9.07
N LEU A 129 12.40 -8.66 8.26
CA LEU A 129 11.37 -7.95 7.50
C LEU A 129 10.33 -7.31 8.43
N LYS A 130 9.87 -8.03 9.45
CA LYS A 130 8.93 -7.48 10.45
C LYS A 130 9.54 -6.32 11.22
N ASP A 131 10.77 -6.46 11.70
CA ASP A 131 11.49 -5.41 12.41
C ASP A 131 11.67 -4.17 11.52
N TYR A 132 12.08 -4.36 10.26
CA TYR A 132 12.16 -3.29 9.27
C TYR A 132 10.81 -2.57 9.12
N LEU A 133 9.72 -3.30 8.90
CA LEU A 133 8.39 -2.73 8.70
C LEU A 133 7.84 -2.04 9.96
N ALA A 134 8.16 -2.54 11.16
CA ALA A 134 7.75 -1.93 12.42
C ALA A 134 8.46 -0.58 12.65
N LYS A 135 9.77 -0.51 12.34
CA LYS A 135 10.59 0.70 12.45
C LYS A 135 10.33 1.71 11.33
N SER A 136 9.98 1.23 10.14
CA SER A 136 9.73 2.07 8.97
C SER A 136 8.41 2.85 9.02
N ARG A 137 7.67 2.77 10.14
CA ARG A 137 6.45 3.55 10.44
C ARG A 137 6.64 5.08 10.36
N TYR A 138 7.88 5.57 10.25
CA TYR A 138 8.21 6.99 10.16
C TYR A 138 8.69 7.48 8.78
N TRP A 139 8.92 6.58 7.82
CA TRP A 139 9.58 6.97 6.58
C TRP A 139 8.87 6.33 5.41
N LEU A 140 8.29 7.17 4.56
CA LEU A 140 8.40 7.17 3.09
C LEU A 140 7.51 8.30 2.56
N SER A 141 7.97 9.54 2.76
CA SER A 141 7.70 10.59 1.78
C SER A 141 8.58 10.30 0.57
N LEU A 142 8.10 9.44 -0.34
CA LEU A 142 8.63 9.36 -1.70
C LEU A 142 7.66 10.08 -2.62
N VAL A 143 7.66 11.40 -2.51
CA VAL A 143 7.53 12.35 -3.62
C VAL A 143 8.48 13.50 -3.29
#